data_AF-A0A7C5IVS6-F1
#
_entry.id   AF-A0A7C5IVS6-F1
#
_cell.length_a   1.000
_cell.length_b   1.000
_cell.length_c   1.000
_cell.angle_alpha   90.00
_cell.angle_beta   90.00
_cell.angle_gamma   90.00
#
_symmetry.space_group_name_H-M   'P 1'
#
loop_
_entity.id
_entity.type
_entity.pdbx_description
1 polymer ?
#
loop_
_entity_poly.entity_id
_entity_poly.type
_entity_poly.pdbx_seq_one_letter_code
_entity_poly.pdbx_strand_id
1 'polypeptide(L)'
;MNRFILSAAILSTLTLLLHVLGGAPEYLAPAWTSDVTQDQRTLYSVLWHTMTALLAINAIALFLAARSEQPLPFVALVSAQYMAMA
;
A
#
# COMPACT_ATOMS: atom_id res chain seq x y z
N MET A 1 23.65 3.58 3.73
CA MET A 1 22.22 3.68 3.36
C MET A 1 22.09 3.52 1.85
N ASN A 2 21.35 2.53 1.37
CA ASN A 2 21.18 2.26 -0.05
C ASN A 2 20.23 3.30 -0.68
N ARG A 3 20.76 4.13 -1.59
CA ARG A 3 20.03 5.25 -2.22
C ARG A 3 18.88 4.78 -3.13
N PHE A 4 19.01 3.63 -3.77
CA PHE A 4 17.95 3.07 -4.61
C PHE A 4 16.78 2.58 -3.77
N ILE A 5 17.06 1.82 -2.70
CA ILE A 5 16.02 1.34 -1.78
C ILE A 5 15.35 2.52 -1.06
N LEU A 6 16.11 3.56 -0.71
CA LEU A 6 15.55 4.79 -0.15
C LEU A 6 14.60 5.49 -1.14
N SER A 7 14.98 5.58 -2.41
CA SER A 7 14.11 6.16 -3.45
C SER A 7 12.82 5.35 -3.61
N ALA A 8 12.91 4.02 -3.55
CA ALA A 8 11.74 3.14 -3.54
C ALA A 8 10.86 3.35 -2.29
N ALA A 9 11.45 3.55 -1.11
CA ALA A 9 10.72 3.85 0.12
C ALA A 9 9.95 5.18 0.03
N ILE A 10 10.59 6.21 -0.53
CA ILE A 10 9.98 7.52 -0.78
C ILE A 10 8.82 7.36 -1.76
N LEU A 11 9.04 6.68 -2.89
CA LEU A 11 7.99 6.44 -3.88
C LEU A 11 6.82 5.67 -3.27
N SER A 12 7.07 4.60 -2.49
CA SER A 12 6.03 3.83 -1.79
C SER A 12 5.23 4.70 -0.82
N THR A 13 5.90 5.64 -0.15
CA THR A 13 5.23 6.58 0.78
C THR A 13 4.36 7.57 0.01
N LEU A 14 4.84 8.11 -1.11
CA LEU A 14 4.03 8.98 -1.97
C LEU A 14 2.80 8.23 -2.49
N THR A 15 2.95 6.97 -2.91
CA THR A 15 1.82 6.12 -3.32
C THR A 15 0.81 5.91 -2.20
N LEU A 16 1.27 5.63 -0.98
CA LEU A 16 0.39 5.53 0.20
C LEU A 16 -0.39 6.83 0.43
N LEU A 17 0.27 7.98 0.36
CA LEU A 17 -0.38 9.28 0.55
C LEU A 17 -1.42 9.54 -0.55
N LEU A 18 -1.10 9.27 -1.81
CA LEU A 18 -2.05 9.40 -2.92
C LEU A 18 -3.24 8.44 -2.75
N HIS A 19 -3.02 7.22 -2.27
CA HIS A 19 -4.09 6.25 -1.99
C HIS A 19 -5.02 6.71 -0.87
N VAL A 20 -4.47 7.21 0.23
CA VAL A 20 -5.29 7.65 1.38
C VAL A 20 -6.03 8.95 1.06
N LEU A 21 -5.34 9.94 0.50
CA LEU A 21 -5.89 11.27 0.23
C LEU A 21 -6.80 11.29 -1.00
N GLY A 22 -6.45 10.54 -2.05
CA GLY A 22 -7.23 10.47 -3.29
C GLY A 22 -8.21 9.30 -3.32
N GLY A 23 -7.84 8.13 -2.79
CA GLY A 23 -8.69 6.94 -2.87
C GLY A 23 -9.96 7.02 -2.01
N ALA A 24 -9.95 7.77 -0.91
CA ALA A 24 -11.18 7.98 -0.13
C ALA A 24 -12.25 8.79 -0.92
N PRO A 25 -11.97 10.02 -1.42
CA PRO A 25 -12.96 10.80 -2.15
C PRO A 25 -13.27 10.26 -3.55
N GLU A 26 -12.28 9.69 -4.27
CA GLU A 26 -12.47 9.29 -5.67
C GLU A 26 -12.94 7.84 -5.86
N TYR A 27 -12.81 6.99 -4.84
CA TYR A 27 -13.21 5.58 -4.92
C TYR A 27 -14.20 5.19 -3.82
N LEU A 28 -13.84 5.41 -2.55
CA LEU A 28 -14.63 4.91 -1.43
C LEU A 28 -15.98 5.64 -1.30
N ALA A 29 -15.98 6.96 -1.42
CA ALA A 29 -17.19 7.77 -1.33
C ALA A 29 -18.20 7.46 -2.47
N PRO A 30 -17.80 7.42 -3.76
CA PRO A 30 -18.68 7.01 -4.85
C PRO A 30 -19.24 5.60 -4.66
N ALA A 31 -18.41 4.65 -4.22
CA ALA A 31 -18.85 3.29 -3.92
C ALA A 31 -19.92 3.27 -2.82
N TRP A 32 -19.79 4.09 -1.78
CA TRP A 32 -20.80 4.23 -0.71
C TRP A 32 -22.07 4.96 -1.13
N THR A 33 -22.04 5.81 -2.16
CA THR A 33 -23.23 6.51 -2.64
C THR A 33 -23.93 5.80 -3.79
N SER A 34 -23.26 4.82 -4.41
CA SER A 34 -23.81 4.01 -5.48
C SER A 34 -24.87 3.00 -4.99
N ASP A 35 -25.67 2.49 -5.92
CA ASP A 35 -26.74 1.52 -5.66
C ASP A 35 -26.22 0.07 -5.45
N VAL A 36 -25.05 -0.05 -4.83
CA VAL A 36 -24.41 -1.34 -4.51
C VAL A 36 -24.98 -1.94 -3.24
N THR A 37 -24.97 -3.27 -3.16
CA THR A 37 -25.44 -3.98 -1.97
C THR A 37 -24.56 -3.66 -0.75
N GLN A 38 -25.10 -3.90 0.45
CA GLN A 38 -24.34 -3.73 1.69
C GLN A 38 -23.07 -4.59 1.72
N ASP A 39 -23.13 -5.81 1.18
CA ASP A 39 -21.99 -6.72 1.11
C ASP A 39 -20.90 -6.16 0.19
N GLN A 40 -21.27 -5.62 -0.98
CA GLN A 40 -20.34 -4.97 -1.89
C GLN A 40 -19.68 -3.75 -1.24
N ARG A 41 -20.48 -2.93 -0.54
CA ARG A 41 -20.00 -1.76 0.20
C ARG A 41 -18.97 -2.13 1.27
N THR A 42 -19.24 -3.20 1.99
CA THR A 42 -18.33 -3.74 3.02
C THR A 42 -17.05 -4.25 2.38
N LEU A 43 -17.16 -5.01 1.28
CA LEU A 43 -16.00 -5.50 0.53
C LEU A 43 -15.11 -4.35 0.05
N TYR A 44 -15.67 -3.29 -0.55
CA TYR A 44 -14.88 -2.13 -0.99
C TYR A 44 -14.18 -1.42 0.16
N SER A 45 -14.83 -1.32 1.33
CA SER A 45 -14.21 -0.79 2.54
C SER A 45 -13.02 -1.65 2.98
N VAL A 46 -13.19 -2.96 3.02
CA VAL A 46 -12.11 -3.90 3.38
C VAL A 46 -10.94 -3.77 2.40
N LEU A 47 -11.21 -3.80 1.09
CA LEU A 47 -10.16 -3.69 0.06
C LEU A 47 -9.36 -2.40 0.19
N TRP A 48 -10.03 -1.26 0.43
CA TRP A 48 -9.35 0.02 0.61
C TRP A 48 -8.44 0.03 1.85
N HIS A 49 -8.91 -0.53 2.97
CA HIS A 49 -8.11 -0.63 4.20
C HIS A 49 -6.95 -1.61 4.05
N THR A 50 -7.17 -2.76 3.40
CA THR A 50 -6.12 -3.75 3.12
C THR A 50 -5.01 -3.15 2.26
N MET A 51 -5.36 -2.42 1.20
CA MET A 51 -4.36 -1.74 0.36
C MET A 51 -3.60 -0.67 1.14
N THR A 52 -4.28 0.11 1.99
CA THR A 52 -3.64 1.09 2.87
C THR A 52 -2.62 0.43 3.79
N ALA A 53 -2.99 -0.69 4.44
CA ALA A 53 -2.12 -1.43 5.33
C ALA A 53 -0.90 -1.99 4.60
N LEU A 54 -1.09 -2.59 3.42
CA LEU A 54 0.00 -3.13 2.61
C LEU A 54 0.98 -2.04 2.16
N LEU A 55 0.48 -0.91 1.66
CA LEU A 55 1.31 0.22 1.25
C LEU A 55 2.10 0.80 2.43
N ALA A 56 1.50 0.86 3.63
CA ALA A 56 2.18 1.29 4.85
C ALA A 56 3.29 0.31 5.28
N ILE A 57 3.01 -0.99 5.28
CA ILE A 57 4.00 -2.04 5.58
C ILE A 57 5.16 -1.96 4.59
N ASN A 58 4.89 -1.80 3.30
CA ASN A 58 5.91 -1.68 2.26
C ASN A 58 6.78 -0.43 2.45
N ALA A 59 6.19 0.73 2.71
CA ALA A 59 6.93 1.95 2.97
C ALA A 59 7.90 1.79 4.17
N ILE A 60 7.41 1.23 5.28
CA ILE A 60 8.22 0.96 6.48
C ILE A 60 9.33 -0.05 6.17
N ALA A 61 9.00 -1.18 5.54
CA ALA A 61 9.96 -2.22 5.21
C ALA A 61 11.09 -1.70 4.31
N LEU A 62 10.77 -0.87 3.31
CA LEU A 62 11.76 -0.25 2.43
C LEU A 62 12.63 0.78 3.14
N PHE A 63 12.08 1.58 4.07
CA PHE A 63 12.89 2.48 4.90
C PHE A 63 13.88 1.72 5.79
N LEU A 64 13.46 0.60 6.38
CA LEU A 64 14.33 -0.28 7.16
C LEU A 64 15.40 -0.94 6.27
N ALA A 65 14.98 -1.46 5.11
CA ALA A 65 15.88 -2.08 4.13
C ALA A 65 16.95 -1.10 3.62
N ALA A 66 16.61 0.18 3.43
CA ALA A 66 17.57 1.19 3.00
C ALA A 66 18.73 1.38 3.99
N ARG A 67 18.51 1.07 5.28
CA ARG A 67 19.51 1.19 6.36
C ARG A 67 20.18 -0.14 6.70
N SER A 68 19.63 -1.27 6.28
CA SER A 68 20.12 -2.61 6.58
C SER A 68 21.37 -2.96 5.76
N GLU A 69 22.32 -3.68 6.38
CA GLU A 69 23.41 -4.37 5.67
C GLU A 69 22.91 -5.61 4.92
N GLN A 70 21.77 -6.16 5.34
CA GLN A 70 21.11 -7.33 4.74
C GLN A 70 19.67 -6.96 4.34
N PRO A 71 19.45 -6.28 3.20
CA PRO A 71 18.13 -5.81 2.79
C PRO A 71 17.22 -6.92 2.23
N LEU A 72 17.80 -8.09 1.88
CA LEU A 72 17.13 -9.20 1.19
C LEU A 72 15.79 -9.64 1.83
N PRO A 73 15.68 -9.85 3.15
CA PRO A 73 14.42 -10.28 3.76
C PRO A 73 13.28 -9.27 3.58
N PHE A 74 13.58 -7.97 3.68
CA PHE A 74 12.60 -6.91 3.48
C PHE A 74 12.16 -6.81 2.02
N VAL A 75 13.11 -6.91 1.09
CA VAL A 75 12.81 -6.91 -0.35
C VAL A 75 11.97 -8.14 -0.72
N ALA A 76 12.29 -9.31 -0.15
CA ALA A 76 11.51 -10.53 -0.37
C ALA A 76 10.08 -10.40 0.17
N LEU A 77 9.87 -9.80 1.34
CA LEU A 77 8.54 -9.51 1.90
C LEU A 77 7.72 -8.63 0.94
N VAL A 78 8.29 -7.50 0.50
CA VAL A 78 7.62 -6.56 -0.41
C VAL A 78 7.27 -7.24 -1.73
N SER A 79 8.22 -7.96 -2.33
CA SER A 79 8.00 -8.68 -3.59
C SER A 79 6.93 -9.77 -3.45
N ALA A 80 6.95 -10.54 -2.36
CA ALA A 80 5.96 -11.58 -2.11
C ALA A 80 4.53 -11.02 -1.97
N GLN A 81 4.39 -9.85 -1.33
CA GLN A 81 3.08 -9.19 -1.23
C GLN A 81 2.54 -8.79 -2.60
N TYR A 82 3.35 -8.20 -3.48
CA TYR A 82 2.92 -7.87 -4.84
C TYR A 82 2.59 -9.11 -5.67
N MET A 83 3.39 -10.18 -5.56
CA MET A 83 3.11 -11.45 -6.23
C MET A 83 1.81 -12.10 -5.77
N ALA A 84 1.46 -11.99 -4.49
CA ALA A 84 0.21 -12.53 -3.96
C ALA A 84 -1.04 -11.80 -4.49
N MET A 85 -0.87 -10.62 -5.10
CA MET A 85 -1.94 -9.79 -5.64
C MET A 85 -1.98 -9.76 -7.18
N ALA A 86 -1.04 -10.43 -7.85
CA ALA A 86 -0.92 -10.50 -9.31
C ALA A 86 -1.67 -11.73 -9.87
#